data_AF-X1F1A4-F1
#
_entry.id   AF-X1F1A4-F1
#
_cell.length_a   1.000
_cell.length_b   1.000
_cell.length_c   1.000
_cell.angle_alpha   90.00
_cell.angle_beta   90.00
_cell.angle_gamma   90.00
#
_symmetry.space_group_name_H-M   'P 1'
#
loop_
_entity.id
_entity.type
_entity.pdbx_description
1 polymer ?
#
loop_
_entity_poly.entity_id
_entity_poly.type
_entity_poly.pdbx_seq_one_letter_code
_entity_poly.pdbx_strand_id
1 'polypeptide(L)'
;MKYRTFFIPKDSPIHRLNPLTKLTVLGFIIVSLYTINWIHFPILLFLLIIFPIAFLGRVSKEFFKIILKAGLPLILFVFVFQIVFYPGGEKVIWEFSVVK
;
A
#
# COMPACT_ATOMS: atom_id res chain seq x y z
N MET A 1 -10.02 2.20 -33.33
CA MET A 1 -8.72 2.48 -32.67
C MET A 1 -8.90 2.51 -31.16
N LYS A 2 -8.26 1.61 -30.42
CA LYS A 2 -8.35 1.49 -28.96
C LYS A 2 -7.30 2.42 -28.34
N TYR A 3 -7.71 3.56 -27.78
CA TYR A 3 -6.80 4.51 -27.15
C TYR A 3 -6.04 3.81 -26.01
N ARG A 4 -4.70 3.80 -26.08
CA ARG A 4 -3.78 3.22 -25.08
C ARG A 4 -3.52 4.19 -23.93
N THR A 5 -4.57 4.74 -23.34
CA THR A 5 -4.46 5.55 -22.13
C THR A 5 -4.96 4.73 -20.95
N PHE A 6 -4.15 4.61 -19.88
CA PHE A 6 -4.50 3.92 -18.64
C PHE A 6 -5.60 4.63 -17.83
N PHE A 7 -6.17 5.71 -18.36
CA PHE A 7 -7.20 6.47 -17.72
C PHE A 7 -8.57 5.86 -18.02
N ILE A 8 -9.21 5.32 -16.99
CA ILE A 8 -10.58 4.84 -17.07
C ILE A 8 -11.46 5.99 -16.57
N PRO A 9 -12.17 6.72 -17.46
CA PRO A 9 -13.11 7.74 -17.01
C PRO A 9 -14.23 7.03 -16.24
N LYS A 10 -14.30 7.29 -14.93
CA LYS A 10 -15.38 6.82 -14.07
C LYS A 10 -16.01 8.03 -13.40
N ASP A 11 -17.32 8.16 -13.54
CA ASP A 11 -18.09 9.11 -12.76
C ASP A 11 -18.11 8.69 -11.29
N SER A 12 -17.34 9.39 -10.46
CA SER A 12 -17.31 9.23 -9.02
C SER A 12 -17.17 10.59 -8.32
N PRO A 13 -17.63 10.73 -7.06
CA PRO A 13 -17.44 11.95 -6.28
C PRO A 13 -15.96 12.37 -6.20
N ILE A 14 -15.06 11.40 -6.06
CA ILE A 14 -13.61 11.64 -6.05
C ILE A 14 -13.12 12.14 -7.42
N HIS A 15 -13.75 11.72 -8.52
CA HIS A 15 -13.36 12.19 -9.85
C HIS A 15 -13.55 13.71 -10.00
N ARG A 16 -14.63 14.24 -9.43
CA ARG A 16 -15.03 15.66 -9.51
C ARG A 16 -14.17 16.61 -8.67
N LEU A 17 -13.37 16.08 -7.74
CA LEU A 17 -12.45 16.89 -6.94
C LEU A 17 -11.33 17.49 -7.79
N ASN A 18 -10.84 18.66 -7.36
CA ASN A 18 -9.70 19.32 -7.98
C ASN A 18 -8.47 18.37 -7.97
N PRO A 19 -7.74 18.21 -9.09
CA PRO A 19 -6.53 17.40 -9.17
C PRO A 19 -5.49 17.74 -8.09
N LEU A 20 -5.32 19.02 -7.76
CA LEU A 20 -4.39 19.47 -6.70
C LEU A 20 -4.80 18.90 -5.33
N THR A 21 -6.09 18.89 -5.01
CA THR A 21 -6.57 18.31 -3.74
C THR A 21 -6.22 16.83 -3.64
N LYS A 22 -6.32 16.07 -4.74
CA LYS A 22 -5.96 14.65 -4.77
C LYS A 22 -4.47 14.44 -4.50
N LEU A 23 -3.62 15.26 -5.12
CA LEU A 23 -2.17 15.22 -4.91
C LEU A 23 -1.80 15.61 -3.49
N THR A 24 -2.41 16.65 -2.95
CA THR A 24 -2.20 17.09 -1.57
C THR A 24 -2.56 15.97 -0.58
N VAL A 25 -3.74 15.35 -0.73
CA VAL A 25 -4.16 14.21 0.11
C VAL A 25 -3.18 13.04 0.00
N LEU A 26 -2.73 12.70 -1.21
CA LEU A 26 -1.72 11.66 -1.42
C LEU A 26 -0.41 11.98 -0.70
N GLY A 27 0.06 13.23 -0.80
CA GLY A 27 1.25 13.71 -0.10
C GLY A 27 1.12 13.58 1.41
N PHE A 28 -0.01 14.01 1.98
CA PHE A 28 -0.28 13.89 3.41
C PHE A 28 -0.31 12.43 3.87
N ILE A 29 -0.92 11.52 3.10
CA ILE A 29 -0.93 10.09 3.40
C ILE A 29 0.51 9.55 3.48
N ILE A 30 1.33 9.86 2.48
CA ILE A 30 2.74 9.40 2.44
C ILE A 30 3.51 9.95 3.63
N VAL A 31 3.46 11.26 3.88
CA VAL A 31 4.16 11.89 5.00
C VAL A 31 3.71 11.27 6.33
N SER A 32 2.40 11.06 6.51
CA SER A 32 1.85 10.51 7.75
C SER A 32 2.38 9.11 8.08
N LEU A 33 2.59 8.27 7.06
CA LEU A 33 3.11 6.91 7.23
C LEU A 33 4.55 6.89 7.76
N TYR A 34 5.34 7.92 7.48
CA TYR A 34 6.72 8.03 7.97
C TYR A 34 6.84 8.85 9.25
N THR A 35 5.92 9.79 9.49
CA THR A 35 5.96 10.65 10.67
C THR A 35 5.38 9.97 11.91
N ILE A 36 4.35 9.14 11.77
CA ILE A 36 3.63 8.55 12.91
C ILE A 36 4.23 7.19 13.25
N ASN A 37 4.96 7.12 14.36
CA ASN A 37 5.57 5.89 14.86
C ASN A 37 4.59 5.09 15.74
N TRP A 38 3.48 4.64 15.14
CA TRP A 38 2.51 3.77 15.83
C TRP A 38 2.19 2.55 14.97
N ILE A 39 2.39 1.36 15.53
CA ILE A 39 2.31 0.08 14.81
C ILE A 39 0.95 -0.17 14.14
N HIS A 40 -0.14 0.33 14.72
CA HIS A 40 -1.49 0.15 14.17
C HIS A 40 -1.89 1.23 13.17
N PHE A 41 -1.13 2.33 13.08
CA PHE A 41 -1.47 3.47 12.24
C PHE A 41 -1.64 3.10 10.75
N PRO A 42 -0.74 2.32 10.11
CA PRO A 42 -0.90 1.97 8.69
C PRO A 42 -2.18 1.18 8.41
N ILE A 43 -2.55 0.27 9.32
CA ILE A 43 -3.79 -0.53 9.22
C ILE A 43 -5.03 0.37 9.37
N LEU A 44 -5.01 1.29 10.34
CA LEU A 44 -6.11 2.22 10.56
C LEU A 44 -6.28 3.17 9.37
N LEU A 45 -5.16 3.70 8.85
CA LEU A 45 -5.13 4.56 7.66
C LEU A 45 -5.69 3.83 6.43
N PHE A 46 -5.32 2.56 6.25
CA PHE A 46 -5.83 1.74 5.17
C PHE A 46 -7.35 1.54 5.27
N LEU A 47 -7.85 1.14 6.45
CA LEU A 47 -9.27 0.83 6.65
C LEU A 47 -10.18 2.06 6.65
N LEU A 48 -9.74 3.16 7.27
CA LEU A 48 -10.59 4.35 7.46
C LEU A 48 -10.46 5.38 6.35
N ILE A 49 -9.34 5.40 5.61
CA ILE A 49 -9.09 6.42 4.58
C ILE A 49 -8.99 5.77 3.21
N ILE A 50 -8.02 4.88 3.00
CA ILE A 50 -7.72 4.33 1.66
C ILE A 50 -8.90 3.50 1.13
N PHE A 51 -9.45 2.61 1.96
CA PHE A 51 -10.54 1.73 1.56
C PHE A 51 -11.83 2.50 1.22
N PRO A 52 -12.30 3.47 2.04
CA PRO A 52 -13.42 4.33 1.66
C PRO A 52 -13.18 5.15 0.40
N ILE A 53 -11.97 5.70 0.20
CA ILE A 53 -11.62 6.44 -1.02
C ILE A 53 -11.71 5.52 -2.26
N ALA A 54 -11.22 4.28 -2.17
CA ALA A 54 -11.32 3.32 -3.28
C ALA A 54 -12.78 2.96 -3.62
N PHE A 55 -13.63 2.84 -2.59
CA PHE A 55 -15.05 2.58 -2.76
C PHE A 55 -15.79 3.79 -3.35
N LEU A 56 -15.60 4.98 -2.77
CA LEU A 56 -16.17 6.24 -3.27
C LEU A 56 -15.70 6.57 -4.68
N GLY A 57 -14.44 6.25 -5.01
CA GLY A 57 -13.87 6.39 -6.35
C GLY A 57 -14.38 5.35 -7.35
N ARG A 58 -15.17 4.36 -6.92
CA ARG A 58 -15.68 3.24 -7.74
C ARG A 58 -14.56 2.45 -8.45
N VAL A 59 -13.40 2.34 -7.79
CA VAL A 59 -12.20 1.64 -8.30
C VAL A 59 -11.79 0.46 -7.42
N SER A 60 -12.65 0.04 -6.49
CA SER A 60 -12.36 -1.04 -5.53
C SER A 60 -11.94 -2.35 -6.23
N LYS A 61 -12.64 -2.77 -7.29
CA LYS A 61 -12.29 -4.01 -8.03
C LYS A 61 -10.90 -3.95 -8.63
N GLU A 62 -10.57 -2.86 -9.31
CA GLU A 62 -9.25 -2.67 -9.94
C GLU A 62 -8.15 -2.53 -8.87
N PHE A 63 -8.44 -1.81 -7.79
CA PHE A 63 -7.55 -1.66 -6.64
C PHE A 63 -7.19 -3.00 -6.01
N PHE A 64 -8.20 -3.81 -5.66
CA PHE A 64 -7.96 -5.15 -5.09
C PHE A 64 -7.25 -6.08 -6.06
N LYS A 65 -7.54 -5.98 -7.36
CA LYS A 65 -6.82 -6.76 -8.37
C LYS A 65 -5.34 -6.40 -8.42
N ILE A 66 -4.98 -5.13 -8.29
CA ILE A 66 -3.58 -4.68 -8.23
C ILE A 66 -2.91 -5.15 -6.94
N ILE A 67 -3.58 -4.98 -5.80
CA ILE A 67 -3.07 -5.46 -4.51
C ILE A 67 -2.81 -6.97 -4.57
N LEU A 68 -3.76 -7.77 -5.05
CA LEU A 68 -3.59 -9.22 -5.08
C LEU A 68 -2.55 -9.67 -6.11
N LYS A 69 -2.44 -9.00 -7.25
CA LYS A 69 -1.50 -9.40 -8.32
C LYS A 69 -0.07 -8.93 -8.10
N ALA A 70 0.13 -7.76 -7.53
CA ALA A 70 1.44 -7.14 -7.38
C ALA A 70 1.81 -6.92 -5.91
N GLY A 71 0.87 -6.44 -5.11
CA GLY A 71 1.09 -6.21 -3.68
C GLY A 71 1.32 -7.49 -2.89
N LEU A 72 0.50 -8.52 -3.09
CA LEU A 72 0.59 -9.77 -2.34
C LEU A 72 1.93 -10.50 -2.58
N PRO A 73 2.40 -10.69 -3.83
CA PRO A 73 3.74 -11.25 -4.05
C PRO A 73 4.85 -10.44 -3.40
N LEU A 74 4.78 -9.12 -3.45
CA LEU A 74 5.78 -8.24 -2.84
C LEU A 74 5.77 -8.35 -1.30
N ILE A 75 4.59 -8.34 -0.68
CA ILE A 75 4.43 -8.48 0.77
C ILE A 75 4.94 -9.85 1.22
N LEU A 76 4.57 -10.92 0.50
CA LEU A 76 5.04 -12.27 0.80
C LEU A 76 6.56 -12.37 0.66
N PHE A 77 7.14 -11.75 -0.38
CA PHE A 77 8.58 -11.68 -0.54
C PHE A 77 9.25 -10.98 0.64
N VAL A 78 8.81 -9.78 1.01
CA VAL A 78 9.37 -9.04 2.15
C VAL A 78 9.19 -9.83 3.44
N PHE A 79 8.02 -10.44 3.65
CA PHE A 79 7.74 -11.25 4.84
C PHE A 79 8.69 -12.44 4.97
N VAL A 80 8.90 -13.21 3.90
CA VAL A 80 9.87 -14.32 3.89
C VAL A 80 11.28 -13.81 4.16
N PHE A 81 11.68 -12.70 3.52
CA PHE A 81 12.99 -12.11 3.76
C PHE A 81 13.16 -11.63 5.21
N GLN A 82 12.14 -11.02 5.78
CA GLN A 82 12.18 -10.59 7.17
C GLN A 82 12.25 -11.79 8.13
N ILE A 83 11.52 -12.88 7.87
CA ILE A 83 11.64 -14.09 8.71
C ILE A 83 13.07 -14.65 8.68
N VAL A 84 13.68 -14.72 7.50
CA VAL A 84 14.99 -15.36 7.32
C VAL A 84 16.14 -14.48 7.79
N PHE A 85 16.06 -13.17 7.56
CA PHE A 85 17.21 -12.27 7.69
C PHE A 85 17.07 -11.21 8.80
N TYR A 86 15.91 -11.07 9.46
CA TYR A 86 15.76 -10.06 10.51
C TYR A 86 16.41 -10.53 11.82
N PRO A 87 17.48 -9.85 12.28
CA PRO A 87 18.27 -10.30 13.44
C PRO A 87 17.61 -10.00 14.79
N GLY A 88 16.45 -9.35 14.82
CA GLY A 88 15.76 -8.94 16.05
C GLY A 88 14.88 -10.01 16.71
N GLY A 89 15.04 -11.28 16.36
CA GLY A 89 14.33 -12.38 17.03
C GLY A 89 14.98 -12.72 18.37
N GLU A 90 14.20 -12.75 19.46
CA GLU A 90 14.68 -13.11 20.81
C GLU A 90 15.32 -14.51 20.90
N LYS A 91 15.01 -15.39 19.94
CA LYS A 91 15.64 -16.70 19.76
C LYS A 91 16.02 -16.91 18.31
N VAL A 92 17.33 -16.94 18.05
CA VAL A 92 17.90 -17.41 16.78
C VAL A 92 17.61 -18.91 16.68
N ILE A 93 16.73 -19.30 15.76
CA ILE A 93 16.37 -20.71 15.51
C ILE A 93 17.38 -21.43 14.60
N TRP A 94 18.15 -20.67 13.81
CA TRP A 94 19.18 -21.18 12.92
C TRP A 94 20.18 -20.07 12.62
N GLU A 95 21.45 -20.27 12.94
CA GLU A 95 22.54 -19.33 12.61
C GLU A 95 23.37 -19.91 11.46
N PHE A 96 23.37 -19.25 10.30
CA PHE A 96 24.30 -19.55 9.21
C PHE A 96 25.49 -18.60 9.35
N SER A 97 26.50 -19.00 10.13
CA SER A 97 27.77 -18.26 10.16
C SER A 97 28.53 -18.55 8.86
N VAL A 98 28.44 -17.64 7.88
CA VAL A 98 29.19 -17.73 6.62
C VAL A 98 30.45 -16.86 6.63
N VAL A 99 30.58 -15.92 7.57
CA VAL A 99 31.77 -15.07 7.66
C VAL A 99 32.15 -14.86 9.12
N LYS A 100 33.38 -15.25 9.44
CA LYS A 100 34.07 -15.00 10.71
C LYS A 100 34.45 -13.53 10.84
#